data_AF-A0A7J3VPQ6-F1
#
_entry.id   AF-A0A7J3VPQ6-F1
#
_cell.length_a   1.000
_cell.length_b   1.000
_cell.length_c   1.000
_cell.angle_alpha   90.00
_cell.angle_beta   90.00
_cell.angle_gamma   90.00
#
_symmetry.space_group_name_H-M   'P 1'
#
loop_
_entity.id
_entity.type
_entity.pdbx_description
1 polymer ?
#
loop_
_entity_poly.entity_id
_entity_poly.type
_entity_poly.pdbx_seq_one_letter_code
_entity_poly.pdbx_strand_id
1 'polypeptide(L)'
;MKVHYYTGLAAIVLVAIHILFRLTVPEGYSASLEYENVIANYKNISYTLVLELILVTVAVHGFNGLRVILLELRQGDAWESAVKWLCIAGAVAIIAYGTRTIILASMM
;
A
#
# COMPACT_ATOMS: atom_id res chain seq x y z
N MET A 1 -5.58 3.19 -17.61
CA MET A 1 -6.96 3.36 -17.09
C MET A 1 -7.50 2.11 -16.40
N LYS A 2 -7.64 0.94 -17.07
CA LYS A 2 -8.23 -0.27 -16.45
C LYS A 2 -7.59 -0.70 -15.12
N VAL A 3 -6.25 -0.73 -15.06
CA VAL A 3 -5.50 -1.06 -13.82
C VAL A 3 -5.86 -0.13 -12.65
N HIS A 4 -6.06 1.16 -12.91
CA HIS A 4 -6.42 2.13 -11.87
C HIS A 4 -7.78 1.82 -11.24
N TYR A 5 -8.78 1.47 -12.07
CA TYR A 5 -10.11 1.09 -11.58
C TYR A 5 -10.09 -0.21 -10.79
N TYR A 6 -9.42 -1.26 -11.29
CA TYR A 6 -9.34 -2.54 -10.58
C TYR A 6 -8.60 -2.42 -9.25
N THR A 7 -7.47 -1.70 -9.25
CA THR A 7 -6.71 -1.47 -8.01
C THR A 7 -7.47 -0.55 -7.05
N GLY A 8 -8.26 0.41 -7.55
CA GLY A 8 -9.13 1.25 -6.71
C GLY A 8 -10.22 0.43 -6.02
N LEU A 9 -10.91 -0.46 -6.75
CA LEU A 9 -11.91 -1.35 -6.17
C LEU A 9 -11.29 -2.31 -5.15
N ALA A 10 -10.15 -2.92 -5.48
CA ALA A 10 -9.42 -3.79 -4.56
C ALA A 10 -8.97 -3.03 -3.29
N ALA A 11 -8.49 -1.78 -3.44
CA ALA A 11 -8.07 -0.95 -2.33
C ALA A 11 -9.23 -0.67 -1.36
N ILE A 12 -10.44 -0.39 -1.85
CA ILE A 12 -11.61 -0.17 -0.98
C ILE A 12 -11.82 -1.37 -0.04
N VAL A 13 -11.83 -2.59 -0.58
CA VAL A 13 -12.05 -3.81 0.21
C VAL A 13 -10.90 -4.06 1.17
N LEU A 14 -9.66 -4.04 0.67
CA LEU A 14 -8.48 -4.38 1.46
C LEU A 14 -8.23 -3.36 2.59
N VAL A 15 -8.38 -2.07 2.30
CA VAL A 15 -8.22 -1.01 3.30
C VAL A 15 -9.36 -1.05 4.32
N ALA A 16 -10.60 -1.37 3.93
CA ALA A 16 -11.68 -1.57 4.88
C ALA A 16 -11.38 -2.72 5.86
N ILE A 17 -10.88 -3.86 5.35
CA ILE A 17 -10.43 -4.98 6.20
C ILE A 17 -9.33 -4.52 7.15
N HIS A 18 -8.34 -3.77 6.67
CA HIS A 18 -7.27 -3.24 7.51
C HIS A 18 -7.80 -2.34 8.63
N ILE A 19 -8.68 -1.38 8.31
CA ILE A 19 -9.28 -0.47 9.28
C ILE A 19 -10.08 -1.25 10.32
N LEU A 20 -10.91 -2.20 9.90
CA LEU A 20 -11.66 -3.05 10.82
C LEU A 20 -10.73 -3.80 11.79
N PHE A 21 -9.65 -4.39 11.30
CA PHE A 21 -8.66 -5.07 12.14
C PHE A 21 -8.05 -4.18 13.23
N ARG A 22 -7.91 -2.88 12.96
CA ARG A 22 -7.45 -1.90 13.96
C ARG A 22 -8.54 -1.50 14.95
N LEU A 23 -9.79 -1.43 14.50
CA LEU A 23 -10.91 -0.98 15.33
C LEU A 23 -11.54 -2.10 16.18
N THR A 24 -11.39 -3.36 15.78
CA THR A 24 -12.03 -4.50 16.44
C THR A 24 -11.11 -5.28 17.38
N VAL A 25 -9.92 -4.76 17.69
CA VAL A 25 -9.07 -5.38 18.72
C VAL A 25 -9.80 -5.26 20.07
N PRO A 26 -9.90 -6.32 20.90
CA PRO A 26 -10.71 -6.31 22.12
C PRO A 26 -10.36 -5.20 23.11
N GLU A 27 -9.08 -4.84 23.17
CA GLU A 27 -8.51 -3.82 24.06
C GLU A 27 -8.72 -2.39 23.54
N GLY A 28 -9.31 -2.24 22.35
CA GLY A 28 -9.64 -0.96 21.72
C GLY A 28 -8.56 -0.39 20.81
N TYR A 29 -8.92 0.64 20.04
CA TYR A 29 -8.07 1.18 18.97
C TYR A 29 -6.66 1.56 19.41
N SER A 30 -6.50 2.21 20.57
CA SER A 30 -5.18 2.62 21.08
C SER A 30 -4.25 1.43 21.29
N ALA A 31 -4.76 0.34 21.86
CA ALA A 31 -4.00 -0.89 22.04
C ALA A 31 -3.58 -1.50 20.69
N SER A 32 -4.41 -1.38 19.64
CA SER A 32 -4.06 -1.84 18.29
C SER A 32 -2.83 -1.13 17.70
N LEU A 33 -2.44 0.02 18.24
CA LEU A 33 -1.28 0.81 17.81
C LEU A 33 0.00 0.48 18.59
N GLU A 34 -0.12 -0.24 19.70
CA GLU A 34 1.02 -0.63 20.53
C GLU A 34 1.93 -1.60 19.78
N TYR A 35 3.23 -1.50 20.07
CA TYR A 35 4.26 -2.22 19.33
C TYR A 35 4.02 -3.73 19.32
N GLU A 36 3.71 -4.30 20.49
CA GLU A 36 3.49 -5.73 20.69
C GLU A 36 2.28 -6.21 19.88
N ASN A 37 1.18 -5.46 19.89
CA ASN A 37 -0.03 -5.78 19.12
C ASN A 37 0.19 -5.62 17.61
N VAL A 38 0.96 -4.62 17.19
CA VAL A 38 1.34 -4.45 15.79
C VAL A 38 2.23 -5.61 15.32
N ILE A 39 3.22 -6.02 16.10
CA ILE A 39 4.08 -7.18 15.79
C ILE A 39 3.26 -8.47 15.78
N ALA A 40 2.33 -8.66 16.70
CA ALA A 40 1.42 -9.82 16.69
C ALA A 40 0.62 -9.91 15.38
N ASN A 41 0.20 -8.78 14.82
CA ASN A 41 -0.46 -8.72 13.51
C ASN A 41 0.46 -9.15 12.36
N TYR A 42 1.75 -8.76 12.38
CA TYR A 42 2.74 -9.22 11.39
C TYR A 42 3.12 -10.69 11.53
N LYS A 43 2.92 -11.31 12.69
CA LYS A 43 3.09 -12.77 12.89
C LYS A 43 1.90 -13.58 12.41
N ASN A 44 0.73 -12.94 12.26
CA ASN A 44 -0.45 -13.58 11.70
C ASN A 44 -0.33 -13.66 10.17
N ILE A 45 -0.10 -14.86 9.63
CA ILE A 45 0.13 -15.05 8.20
C ILE A 45 -1.04 -14.58 7.32
N SER A 46 -2.28 -14.85 7.76
CA SER A 46 -3.48 -14.45 7.02
C SER A 46 -3.58 -12.93 6.90
N TYR A 47 -3.31 -12.21 8.00
CA TYR A 47 -3.33 -10.75 8.00
C TYR A 47 -2.11 -10.17 7.28
N THR A 48 -0.95 -10.81 7.38
CA THR A 48 0.26 -10.42 6.66
C THR A 48 0.08 -10.46 5.14
N LEU A 49 -0.61 -11.48 4.62
CA LEU A 49 -1.00 -11.52 3.20
C LEU A 49 -1.90 -10.33 2.83
N VAL A 50 -2.84 -9.95 3.69
CA VAL A 50 -3.67 -8.74 3.47
C VAL A 50 -2.80 -7.48 3.44
N LEU A 51 -1.83 -7.34 4.36
CA LEU A 51 -0.92 -6.19 4.40
C LEU A 51 -0.06 -6.09 3.12
N GLU A 52 0.46 -7.20 2.62
CA GLU A 52 1.22 -7.24 1.36
C GLU A 52 0.33 -6.89 0.15
N LEU A 53 -0.89 -7.42 0.12
CA LEU A 53 -1.86 -7.08 -0.94
C LEU A 53 -2.24 -5.60 -0.91
N ILE A 54 -2.40 -5.00 0.28
CA ILE A 54 -2.63 -3.56 0.44
C ILE A 54 -1.43 -2.79 -0.11
N LEU A 55 -0.22 -3.15 0.32
CA LEU A 55 1.01 -2.48 -0.10
C LEU A 55 1.12 -2.40 -1.62
N VAL A 56 1.01 -3.54 -2.30
CA VAL A 56 1.10 -3.60 -3.76
C VAL A 56 -0.05 -2.85 -4.42
N THR A 57 -1.29 -3.10 -3.97
CA THR A 57 -2.49 -2.51 -4.60
C THR A 57 -2.50 -0.99 -4.48
N VAL A 58 -2.26 -0.46 -3.28
CA VAL A 58 -2.29 0.97 -3.01
C VAL A 58 -1.08 1.67 -3.62
N ALA A 59 0.11 1.06 -3.62
CA ALA A 59 1.26 1.62 -4.32
C ALA A 59 0.99 1.76 -5.83
N VAL A 60 0.53 0.69 -6.48
CA VAL A 60 0.22 0.73 -7.93
C VAL A 60 -0.91 1.72 -8.22
N HIS A 61 -1.99 1.71 -7.43
CA HIS A 61 -3.11 2.63 -7.59
C HIS A 61 -2.66 4.09 -7.46
N GLY A 62 -1.96 4.40 -6.36
CA GLY A 62 -1.52 5.72 -5.98
C GLY A 62 -0.50 6.30 -6.97
N PHE A 63 0.54 5.55 -7.33
CA PHE A 63 1.53 6.03 -8.31
C PHE A 63 0.96 6.18 -9.71
N ASN A 64 0.03 5.31 -10.12
CA ASN A 64 -0.64 5.52 -11.40
C ASN A 64 -1.57 6.76 -11.37
N GLY A 65 -2.28 7.01 -10.27
CA GLY A 65 -3.07 8.22 -10.08
C GLY A 65 -2.20 9.48 -10.09
N LEU A 66 -1.10 9.48 -9.34
CA LEU A 66 -0.12 10.56 -9.33
C LEU A 66 0.44 10.83 -10.72
N ARG A 67 0.80 9.79 -11.47
CA ARG A 67 1.23 9.92 -12.86
C ARG A 67 0.18 10.67 -13.67
N VAL A 68 -1.09 10.27 -13.63
CA VAL A 68 -2.17 10.93 -14.40
C VAL A 68 -2.27 12.40 -14.03
N ILE A 69 -2.32 12.73 -12.73
CA ILE A 69 -2.38 14.12 -12.25
C ILE A 69 -1.20 14.95 -12.78
N LEU A 70 0.03 14.44 -12.69
CA LEU A 70 1.23 15.16 -13.14
C LEU A 70 1.28 15.37 -14.67
N LEU A 71 0.72 14.43 -15.45
CA LEU A 71 0.61 14.57 -16.91
C LEU A 71 -0.51 15.53 -17.33
N GLU A 72 -1.53 15.70 -16.50
CA GLU A 72 -2.59 16.71 -16.71
C GLU A 72 -2.09 18.13 -16.37
N LEU A 73 -1.19 18.27 -15.38
CA LEU A 73 -0.60 19.56 -15.01
C LEU A 73 0.40 20.10 -16.02
N ARG A 74 1.13 19.21 -16.72
CA ARG A 74 2.13 19.58 -17.73
C ARG A 74 2.28 18.46 -18.75
N GLN A 75 2.44 18.84 -20.02
CA GLN A 75 2.61 17.94 -21.16
C GLN A 75 3.95 18.16 -21.86
N GLY A 76 4.42 17.14 -22.59
CA GLY A 76 5.65 17.18 -23.39
C GLY A 76 6.56 15.97 -23.16
N ASP A 77 7.23 15.51 -24.22
CA ASP A 77 7.92 14.22 -24.28
C ASP A 77 8.89 13.96 -23.12
N ALA A 78 9.74 14.94 -22.79
CA ALA A 78 10.71 14.82 -21.70
C ALA A 78 10.03 14.72 -20.32
N TRP A 79 8.96 15.49 -20.11
CA TRP A 79 8.19 15.48 -18.86
C TRP A 79 7.42 14.17 -18.71
N GLU A 80 6.75 13.73 -19.78
CA GLU A 80 5.98 12.49 -19.78
C GLU A 80 6.85 11.27 -19.50
N SER A 81 8.02 11.22 -20.12
CA SER A 81 9.01 10.17 -19.88
C SER A 81 9.51 10.19 -18.43
N ALA A 82 9.87 11.36 -17.90
CA ALA A 82 10.34 11.51 -16.53
C ALA A 82 9.28 11.07 -15.50
N VAL A 83 8.05 11.58 -15.62
CA VAL A 83 6.94 11.22 -14.71
C VAL A 83 6.66 9.71 -14.76
N LYS A 84 6.61 9.12 -15.96
CA LYS A 84 6.40 7.67 -16.12
C LYS A 84 7.44 6.87 -15.34
N TRP A 85 8.73 7.16 -15.54
CA TRP A 85 9.81 6.40 -14.92
C TRP A 85 9.92 6.66 -13.42
N LEU A 86 9.73 7.90 -12.97
CA LEU A 86 9.74 8.23 -11.53
C LEU A 86 8.60 7.53 -10.78
N CYS A 87 7.38 7.51 -11.33
CA CYS A 87 6.26 6.81 -10.70
C CYS A 87 6.46 5.30 -10.67
N ILE A 88 7.04 4.70 -11.71
CA ILE A 88 7.36 3.26 -11.72
C ILE A 88 8.45 2.96 -10.67
N ALA A 89 9.55 3.71 -10.68
CA ALA A 89 10.64 3.52 -9.74
C ALA A 89 10.18 3.71 -8.29
N GLY A 90 9.36 4.73 -8.04
CA GLY A 90 8.76 4.99 -6.72
C GLY A 90 7.86 3.85 -6.25
N ALA A 91 7.01 3.31 -7.13
CA ALA A 91 6.17 2.16 -6.80
C ALA A 91 7.01 0.93 -6.44
N VAL A 92 8.02 0.61 -7.25
CA VAL A 92 8.92 -0.52 -7.00
C VAL A 92 9.69 -0.34 -5.69
N ALA A 93 10.21 0.87 -5.42
CA ALA A 93 10.95 1.15 -4.20
C ALA A 93 10.09 1.00 -2.95
N ILE A 94 8.87 1.55 -2.95
CA ILE A 94 7.93 1.42 -1.83
C ILE A 94 7.50 -0.03 -1.61
N ILE A 95 7.19 -0.77 -2.68
CA ILE A 95 6.85 -2.19 -2.57
C ILE A 95 8.03 -2.96 -1.99
N ALA A 96 9.23 -2.85 -2.56
CA ALA A 96 10.41 -3.58 -2.08
C ALA A 96 10.73 -3.29 -0.61
N TYR A 97 10.68 -2.02 -0.21
CA TYR A 97 10.95 -1.61 1.18
C TYR A 97 9.84 -2.07 2.14
N GLY A 98 8.57 -1.95 1.73
CA GLY A 98 7.43 -2.41 2.51
C GLY A 98 7.42 -3.93 2.69
N THR A 99 7.61 -4.70 1.61
CA THR A 99 7.70 -6.16 1.66
C THR A 99 8.86 -6.61 2.55
N ARG A 100 10.04 -5.96 2.45
CA ARG A 100 11.15 -6.21 3.38
C ARG A 100 10.74 -5.99 4.84
N THR A 101 10.02 -4.90 5.10
CA THR A 101 9.56 -4.57 6.46
C THR A 101 8.57 -5.61 6.99
N ILE A 102 7.62 -6.03 6.16
CA ILE A 102 6.65 -7.08 6.47
C ILE A 102 7.37 -8.39 6.83
N ILE A 103 8.32 -8.83 5.99
CA ILE A 103 9.09 -10.06 6.22
C ILE A 103 9.85 -9.97 7.55
N LEU A 104 10.60 -8.89 7.77
CA LEU A 104 11.36 -8.74 9.02
C LEU A 104 10.46 -8.73 10.25
N ALA A 105 9.36 -7.97 10.22
CA ALA A 105 8.42 -7.90 11.35
C ALA A 105 7.75 -9.25 11.63
N SER A 106 7.44 -10.04 10.59
CA SER A 106 6.88 -11.39 10.76
C SER A 106 7.84 -12.39 11.40
N MET A 107 9.14 -12.09 11.40
CA MET A 107 10.20 -12.93 11.96
C MET A 107 10.72 -12.46 13.34
N MET A 108 10.26 -11.31 13.83
CA MET A 108 10.55 -10.85 15.21
C MET A 108 9.83 -11.72 16.24
#